data_AF-A0A934SXD6-F1
#
_entry.id   AF-A0A934SXD6-F1
#
_cell.length_a   1.000
_cell.length_b   1.000
_cell.length_c   1.000
_cell.angle_alpha   90.00
_cell.angle_beta   90.00
_cell.angle_gamma   90.00
#
_symmetry.space_group_name_H-M   'P 1'
#
loop_
_entity.id
_entity.type
_entity.pdbx_description
1 polymer ?
#
loop_
_entity_poly.entity_id
_entity_poly.type
_entity_poly.pdbx_seq_one_letter_code
_entity_poly.pdbx_strand_id
1 'polypeptide(L)'
;MEYVNLLGTSYTDNGIEPFALTLFNAIGITNSEERESDHYIDGRYFRASRDGLIFTVTFSDEETNQDLPYWVQITREVPTGEPLELTIDHLLKNSVLPAGFRFARIANFGKINEQRFDY
;
A
#
# COMPACT_ATOMS: atom_id res chain seq x y z
N MET A 1 -2.25 -15.39 -8.70
CA MET A 1 -2.21 -14.33 -7.68
C MET A 1 -1.01 -13.46 -7.97
N GLU A 2 -1.27 -12.19 -8.26
CA GLU A 2 -0.25 -11.15 -8.46
C GLU A 2 -0.27 -10.23 -7.25
N TYR A 3 0.88 -9.65 -6.91
CA TYR A 3 0.96 -8.67 -5.85
C TYR A 3 2.01 -7.59 -6.15
N VAL A 4 1.77 -6.41 -5.60
CA VAL A 4 2.69 -5.26 -5.59
C VAL A 4 2.85 -4.81 -4.14
N ASN A 5 4.10 -4.54 -3.74
CA ASN A 5 4.41 -3.97 -2.44
C ASN A 5 4.83 -2.52 -2.63
N LEU A 6 4.20 -1.64 -1.86
CA LEU A 6 4.55 -0.23 -1.79
C LEU A 6 4.94 0.14 -0.36
N LEU A 7 5.90 1.04 -0.21
CA LEU A 7 6.15 1.78 1.01
C LEU A 7 5.60 3.19 0.82
N GLY A 8 4.92 3.72 1.83
CA GLY A 8 4.22 4.99 1.74
C GLY A 8 4.40 5.87 2.96
N THR A 9 4.20 7.16 2.73
CA THR A 9 3.96 8.17 3.76
C THR A 9 3.02 9.23 3.22
N SER A 10 2.41 9.99 4.11
CA SER A 10 1.64 11.19 3.77
C SER A 10 2.07 12.32 4.70
N TYR A 11 1.95 13.57 4.24
CA TYR A 11 2.38 14.73 5.03
C TYR A 11 1.48 15.03 6.23
N THR A 12 0.29 14.42 6.30
CA THR A 12 -0.75 14.78 7.26
C THR A 12 -1.06 13.69 8.27
N ASP A 13 -0.65 12.45 8.02
CA ASP A 13 -1.14 11.30 8.79
C ASP A 13 -0.12 10.82 9.84
N ASN A 14 -0.48 11.04 11.10
CA ASN A 14 0.26 10.52 12.27
C ASN A 14 -0.40 9.22 12.75
N GLY A 15 -0.18 8.13 12.03
CA GLY A 15 -0.64 6.80 12.40
C GLY A 15 -1.17 5.99 11.21
N ILE A 16 -1.19 4.67 11.38
CA ILE A 16 -1.64 3.73 10.36
C ILE A 16 -3.11 3.92 9.97
N GLU A 17 -3.99 4.18 10.93
CA GLU A 17 -5.42 4.38 10.69
C GLU A 17 -5.71 5.62 9.83
N PRO A 18 -5.27 6.85 10.18
CA PRO A 18 -5.50 8.02 9.34
C PRO A 18 -4.84 7.85 7.96
N PHE A 19 -3.65 7.23 7.89
CA PHE A 19 -3.00 6.93 6.61
C PHE A 19 -3.84 6.00 5.73
N ALA A 20 -4.34 4.90 6.28
CA ALA A 20 -5.15 3.92 5.54
C ALA A 20 -6.46 4.54 5.06
N LEU A 21 -7.17 5.26 5.93
CA LEU A 21 -8.44 5.91 5.59
C LEU A 21 -8.25 6.99 4.51
N THR A 22 -7.22 7.84 4.63
CA THR A 22 -6.93 8.86 3.63
C THR A 22 -6.55 8.22 2.29
N LEU A 23 -5.75 7.14 2.30
CA LEU A 23 -5.38 6.41 1.10
C LEU A 23 -6.61 5.80 0.42
N PHE A 24 -7.45 5.10 1.18
CA PHE A 24 -8.67 4.47 0.68
C PHE A 24 -9.63 5.49 0.09
N ASN A 25 -9.81 6.64 0.76
CA ASN A 25 -10.61 7.75 0.24
C ASN A 25 -10.02 8.32 -1.06
N ALA A 26 -8.69 8.49 -1.14
CA ALA A 26 -8.03 8.99 -2.35
C ALA A 26 -8.26 8.05 -3.56
N ILE A 27 -8.37 6.74 -3.32
CA ILE A 27 -8.70 5.75 -4.34
C ILE A 27 -10.19 5.39 -4.39
N GLY A 28 -11.07 6.19 -3.79
CA GLY A 28 -12.52 6.06 -3.89
C GLY A 28 -13.11 4.81 -3.22
N ILE A 29 -12.42 4.23 -2.24
CA ILE A 29 -12.96 3.14 -1.42
C ILE A 29 -13.66 3.70 -0.20
N THR A 30 -14.93 3.34 -0.02
CA THR A 30 -15.78 3.80 1.08
C THR A 30 -15.96 2.76 2.19
N ASN A 31 -15.66 1.48 1.91
CA ASN A 31 -15.77 0.38 2.86
C ASN A 31 -14.38 -0.23 3.10
N SER A 32 -13.85 -0.04 4.30
CA SER A 32 -12.61 -0.65 4.78
C SER A 32 -12.85 -1.36 6.11
N GLU A 33 -12.08 -2.42 6.36
CA GLU A 33 -12.09 -3.17 7.60
C GLU A 33 -10.76 -2.94 8.33
N GLU A 34 -10.84 -2.61 9.62
CA GLU A 34 -9.74 -2.81 10.55
C GLU A 34 -9.73 -4.27 10.99
N ARG A 35 -8.55 -4.87 11.09
CA ARG A 35 -8.37 -6.24 11.55
C ARG A 35 -7.20 -6.32 12.51
N GLU A 36 -7.40 -7.05 13.60
CA GLU A 36 -6.36 -7.32 14.60
C GLU A 36 -5.60 -8.62 14.25
N SER A 37 -4.29 -8.61 14.47
CA SER A 37 -3.41 -9.77 14.31
C SER A 37 -2.03 -9.52 14.92
N ASP A 38 -1.60 -10.41 15.81
CA ASP A 38 -0.29 -10.37 16.48
C ASP A 38 0.91 -10.49 15.53
N HIS A 39 0.67 -10.86 14.27
CA HIS A 39 1.69 -10.94 13.22
C HIS A 39 2.06 -9.58 12.59
N TYR A 40 1.37 -8.50 12.94
CA TYR A 40 1.64 -7.15 12.42
C TYR A 40 2.09 -6.19 13.52
N ILE A 41 2.90 -5.21 13.14
CA ILE A 41 3.28 -4.12 14.04
C ILE A 41 2.03 -3.35 14.46
N ASP A 42 1.97 -2.98 15.75
CA ASP A 42 0.80 -2.40 16.42
C ASP A 42 -0.40 -3.36 16.53
N GLY A 43 -0.22 -4.63 16.16
CA GLY A 43 -1.25 -5.67 16.28
C GLY A 43 -2.45 -5.50 15.36
N ARG A 44 -2.37 -4.62 14.34
CA ARG A 44 -3.50 -4.30 13.46
C ARG A 44 -3.09 -3.97 12.03
N TYR A 45 -4.01 -4.19 11.11
CA TYR A 45 -3.89 -3.79 9.71
C TYR A 45 -5.25 -3.35 9.17
N PHE A 46 -5.21 -2.55 8.11
CA PHE A 46 -6.40 -2.06 7.43
C PHE A 46 -6.52 -2.72 6.07
N ARG A 47 -7.72 -3.21 5.75
CA ARG A 47 -7.99 -3.92 4.49
C ARG A 47 -9.16 -3.28 3.75
N ALA A 48 -8.99 -3.11 2.45
CA ALA A 48 -10.01 -2.58 1.56
C ALA A 48 -9.97 -3.28 0.21
N SER A 49 -11.05 -3.22 -0.56
CA SER A 49 -11.09 -3.81 -1.90
C SER A 49 -11.78 -2.91 -2.91
N ARG A 50 -11.26 -2.87 -4.13
CA ARG A 50 -11.82 -2.12 -5.27
C ARG A 50 -11.48 -2.81 -6.58
N ASP A 51 -12.46 -2.98 -7.46
CA ASP A 51 -12.25 -3.45 -8.84
C ASP A 51 -11.42 -4.76 -8.93
N GLY A 52 -11.60 -5.67 -7.97
CA GLY A 52 -10.84 -6.93 -7.89
C GLY A 52 -9.43 -6.83 -7.30
N LEU A 53 -9.01 -5.63 -6.88
CA LEU A 53 -7.80 -5.38 -6.11
C LEU A 53 -8.11 -5.40 -4.62
N ILE A 54 -7.22 -6.01 -3.84
CA ILE A 54 -7.26 -6.01 -2.38
C ILE A 54 -6.06 -5.23 -1.88
N PHE A 55 -6.33 -4.22 -1.07
CA PHE A 55 -5.33 -3.36 -0.43
C PHE A 55 -5.22 -3.77 1.04
N THR A 56 -4.01 -4.02 1.50
CA THR A 56 -3.67 -4.29 2.90
C THR A 56 -2.64 -3.27 3.33
N VAL A 57 -2.92 -2.52 4.39
CA VAL A 57 -2.08 -1.46 4.92
C VAL A 57 -1.64 -1.84 6.33
N THR A 58 -0.33 -1.81 6.56
CA THR A 58 0.35 -2.12 7.83
C THR A 58 1.52 -1.15 8.03
N PHE A 59 2.10 -1.09 9.23
CA PHE A 59 3.44 -0.56 9.39
C PHE A 59 4.48 -1.46 8.71
N SER A 60 5.55 -0.86 8.21
CA SER A 60 6.77 -1.57 7.82
C SER A 60 7.56 -1.95 9.08
N ASP A 61 8.11 -3.15 9.08
CA ASP A 61 8.93 -3.73 10.15
C ASP A 61 10.44 -3.53 10.00
N GLU A 62 10.85 -2.85 8.93
CA GLU A 62 12.25 -2.61 8.64
C GLU A 62 12.67 -1.19 9.04
N GLU A 63 13.73 -1.10 9.84
CA GLU A 63 14.31 0.19 10.27
C GLU A 63 14.80 1.06 9.10
N THR A 64 15.10 0.45 7.95
CA THR A 64 15.53 1.15 6.74
C THR A 64 14.42 1.94 6.06
N ASN A 65 13.16 1.68 6.41
CA ASN A 65 11.97 2.27 5.79
C ASN A 65 11.35 3.39 6.64
N GLN A 66 12.10 3.97 7.58
CA GLN A 66 11.61 5.03 8.46
C GLN A 66 11.09 6.26 7.70
N ASP A 67 11.58 6.51 6.48
CA ASP A 67 11.09 7.61 5.64
C ASP A 67 9.72 7.33 4.99
N LEU A 68 9.37 6.04 4.85
CA LEU A 68 8.11 5.53 4.29
C LEU A 68 7.55 4.42 5.20
N PRO A 69 7.02 4.78 6.39
CA PRO A 69 6.78 3.83 7.46
C PRO A 69 5.59 2.88 7.23
N TYR A 70 4.78 3.12 6.20
CA TYR A 70 3.58 2.32 5.94
C TYR A 70 3.81 1.37 4.76
N TRP A 71 3.66 0.07 4.99
CA TRP A 71 3.67 -0.93 3.93
C TRP A 71 2.25 -1.17 3.41
N VAL A 72 2.07 -1.03 2.11
CA VAL A 72 0.83 -1.30 1.39
C VAL A 72 1.05 -2.45 0.43
N GLN A 73 0.42 -3.58 0.72
CA GLN A 73 0.36 -4.71 -0.18
C GLN A 73 -0.92 -4.66 -1.00
N ILE A 74 -0.78 -4.73 -2.32
CA ILE A 74 -1.91 -4.74 -3.24
C ILE A 74 -1.90 -6.08 -3.96
N THR A 75 -2.98 -6.85 -3.85
CA THR A 75 -3.09 -8.17 -4.45
C THR A 75 -4.24 -8.24 -5.44
N ARG A 76 -4.07 -9.07 -6.46
CA ARG A 76 -5.08 -9.41 -7.46
C ARG A 76 -5.18 -10.93 -7.56
N GLU A 77 -6.35 -11.47 -7.23
CA GLU A 77 -6.56 -12.93 -7.22
C GLU A 77 -6.57 -13.50 -8.63
N VAL A 78 -7.31 -12.86 -9.55
CA VAL A 78 -7.48 -13.28 -10.94
C VAL A 78 -6.66 -12.37 -11.86
N PRO A 79 -5.65 -12.91 -12.56
CA PRO A 79 -4.87 -12.15 -13.53
C PRO A 79 -5.77 -11.60 -14.65
N THR A 80 -5.54 -10.35 -15.01
CA THR A 80 -6.15 -9.72 -16.18
C THR A 80 -5.16 -9.64 -17.33
N GLY A 81 -5.60 -9.25 -18.52
CA GLY A 81 -4.69 -9.01 -19.64
C GLY A 81 -3.70 -7.85 -19.43
N GLU A 82 -3.98 -6.94 -18.50
CA GLU A 82 -3.07 -5.85 -18.11
C GLU A 82 -2.18 -6.25 -16.91
N PRO A 83 -0.87 -5.97 -16.94
CA PRO A 83 0.03 -6.15 -15.79
C PRO A 83 -0.42 -5.35 -14.57
N LEU A 84 -0.47 -6.00 -13.39
CA LEU A 84 -0.90 -5.35 -12.14
C LEU A 84 -0.09 -4.08 -11.86
N GLU A 85 1.23 -4.12 -12.10
CA GLU A 85 2.12 -2.97 -11.90
C GLU A 85 1.68 -1.72 -12.69
N LEU A 86 1.25 -1.87 -13.95
CA LEU A 86 0.79 -0.74 -14.75
C LEU A 86 -0.53 -0.18 -14.22
N THR A 87 -1.44 -1.06 -13.78
CA THR A 87 -2.68 -0.64 -13.12
C THR A 87 -2.38 0.17 -11.86
N ILE A 88 -1.41 -0.26 -11.04
CA ILE A 88 -1.01 0.47 -9.82
C ILE A 88 -0.30 1.78 -10.14
N ASP A 89 0.60 1.81 -11.12
CA ASP A 89 1.26 3.04 -11.57
C ASP A 89 0.26 4.11 -11.98
N HIS A 90 -0.77 3.72 -12.75
CA HIS A 90 -1.85 4.62 -13.15
C HIS A 90 -2.68 5.09 -11.95
N LEU A 91 -3.01 4.19 -11.02
CA LEU A 91 -3.75 4.55 -9.81
C LEU A 91 -2.98 5.55 -8.95
N LEU A 92 -1.69 5.31 -8.75
CA LEU A 92 -0.82 6.17 -7.96
C LEU A 92 -0.72 7.57 -8.57
N LYS A 93 -0.37 7.65 -9.86
CA LYS A 93 -0.19 8.94 -10.57
C LYS A 93 -1.46 9.78 -10.61
N ASN A 94 -2.62 9.16 -10.79
CA ASN A 94 -3.87 9.89 -11.02
C ASN A 94 -4.64 10.24 -9.74
N SER A 95 -4.48 9.45 -8.66
CA SER A 95 -5.34 9.59 -7.47
C SER A 95 -4.55 9.79 -6.19
N VAL A 96 -3.45 9.07 -6.02
CA VAL A 96 -2.75 8.97 -4.74
C VAL A 96 -1.67 10.04 -4.58
N LEU A 97 -0.79 10.22 -5.57
CA LEU A 97 0.24 11.27 -5.52
C LEU A 97 -0.40 12.69 -5.47
N PRO A 98 -1.45 13.01 -6.24
CA PRO A 98 -2.14 14.29 -6.13
C PRO A 98 -2.79 14.52 -4.75
N ALA A 99 -3.12 13.45 -4.02
CA ALA A 99 -3.65 13.53 -2.66
C ALA A 99 -2.56 13.77 -1.59
N GLY A 100 -1.29 13.98 -2.00
CA GLY A 100 -0.19 14.34 -1.10
C GLY A 100 0.57 13.15 -0.51
N PHE A 101 0.34 11.95 -1.03
CA PHE A 101 1.13 10.78 -0.65
C PHE A 101 2.47 10.75 -1.37
N ARG A 102 3.47 10.15 -0.70
CA ARG A 102 4.71 9.71 -1.32
C ARG A 102 4.77 8.20 -1.22
N PHE A 103 5.12 7.55 -2.33
CA PHE A 103 5.23 6.10 -2.39
C PHE A 103 6.54 5.69 -3.06
N ALA A 104 7.02 4.52 -2.67
CA ALA A 104 8.02 3.78 -3.39
C ALA A 104 7.54 2.34 -3.59
N ARG A 105 7.74 1.79 -4.79
CA ARG A 105 7.48 0.38 -5.05
C ARG A 105 8.71 -0.44 -4.69
N ILE A 106 8.50 -1.57 -4.01
CA ILE A 106 9.57 -2.52 -3.70
C ILE A 106 9.41 -3.78 -4.55
N ALA A 107 10.40 -4.04 -5.40
CA ALA A 107 10.54 -5.32 -6.09
C ALA A 107 11.42 -6.25 -5.27
N ASN A 108 11.10 -7.56 -5.29
CA ASN A 108 11.83 -8.60 -4.55
C ASN A 108 11.88 -8.35 -3.03
N PHE A 109 10.80 -7.82 -2.44
CA PHE A 109 10.70 -7.55 -1.00
C PHE A 109 11.20 -8.74 -0.15
N GLY A 110 12.14 -8.47 0.78
CA GLY A 110 12.75 -9.47 1.66
C GLY A 110 13.76 -10.41 1.00
N LYS A 111 14.24 -10.10 -0.23
CA LYS A 111 15.25 -10.89 -0.95
C LYS A 111 16.55 -10.12 -1.14
N ILE A 112 17.63 -10.84 -1.44
CA ILE A 112 18.99 -10.28 -1.63
C ILE A 112 19.09 -9.23 -2.75
N ASN A 113 18.15 -9.24 -3.70
CA ASN A 113 18.10 -8.33 -4.85
C ASN A 113 16.87 -7.41 -4.79
N GLU A 114 16.48 -7.02 -3.57
CA GLU A 114 15.45 -6.02 -3.35
C GLU A 114 15.79 -4.71 -4.05
N GLN A 115 14.79 -4.09 -4.68
CA GLN A 115 14.93 -2.82 -5.39
C GLN A 115 13.77 -1.89 -5.06
N ARG A 116 14.11 -0.65 -4.74
CA ARG A 116 13.18 0.44 -4.46
C ARG A 116 13.06 1.38 -5.66
N PHE A 117 11.82 1.71 -6.02
CA PHE A 117 11.48 2.65 -7.09
C PHE A 117 10.55 3.73 -6.55
N ASP A 118 11.08 4.92 -6.26
CA ASP A 118 10.30 6.06 -5.78
C ASP A 118 9.45 6.70 -6.90
N TYR A 119 8.26 7.19 -6.55
CA TYR A 119 7.33 7.92 -7.44
C TYR A 119 7.33 9.43 -7.19
#